data_AF-A0A7Y8GMP0-F1
#
_entry.id   AF-A0A7Y8GMP0-F1
#
_cell.length_a   1.000
_cell.length_b   1.000
_cell.length_c   1.000
_cell.angle_alpha   90.00
_cell.angle_beta   90.00
_cell.angle_gamma   90.00
#
_symmetry.space_group_name_H-M   'P 1'
#
loop_
_entity.id
_entity.type
_entity.pdbx_description
1 polymer ?
#
loop_
_entity_poly.entity_id
_entity_poly.type
_entity_poly.pdbx_seq_one_letter_code
_entity_poly.pdbx_strand_id
1 'polypeptide(L)'
;MRGLFSKKKSRLSPQGKAIAAAHALLDTMEGRLDEKAAGRWLREEVGLQWSMLTCVQYLSGKEALGVLKALPNDWWERGRTKQYLQGASILAAHAVANMRQDGRMLCASDFAHELKGKTVEQWLAEKSDAVREEV
;
A
#
# COMPACT_ATOMS: atom_id res chain seq x y z
N MET A 1 -35.68 -0.36 -7.84
CA MET A 1 -35.10 -1.72 -7.69
C MET A 1 -33.58 -1.57 -7.57
N ARG A 2 -33.01 -1.51 -6.35
CA ARG A 2 -31.55 -1.39 -6.17
C ARG A 2 -30.97 -2.80 -6.23
N GLY A 3 -30.29 -3.10 -7.34
CA GLY A 3 -29.68 -4.41 -7.60
C GLY A 3 -28.70 -4.80 -6.50
N LEU A 4 -28.89 -6.02 -6.01
CA LEU A 4 -28.00 -6.78 -5.14
C LEU A 4 -26.65 -6.97 -5.83
N PHE A 5 -25.74 -6.00 -5.72
CA PHE A 5 -24.33 -6.31 -5.92
C PHE A 5 -23.89 -7.17 -4.74
N SER A 6 -23.83 -8.48 -4.95
CA SER A 6 -23.17 -9.40 -4.02
C SER A 6 -21.77 -8.86 -3.76
N LYS A 7 -21.55 -8.26 -2.58
CA LYS A 7 -20.21 -7.83 -2.16
C LYS A 7 -19.36 -9.09 -2.17
N LYS A 8 -18.56 -9.29 -3.23
CA LYS A 8 -17.58 -10.38 -3.28
C LYS A 8 -16.81 -10.33 -1.97
N LYS A 9 -16.94 -11.38 -1.16
CA LYS A 9 -16.15 -11.51 0.06
C LYS A 9 -14.74 -11.89 -0.39
N SER A 10 -13.75 -11.22 0.18
CA SER A 10 -12.35 -11.51 -0.15
C SER A 10 -12.03 -12.97 0.17
N ARG A 11 -11.13 -13.56 -0.62
CA ARG A 11 -10.65 -14.93 -0.45
C ARG A 11 -9.56 -15.04 0.63
N LEU A 12 -9.06 -13.90 1.12
CA LEU A 12 -7.93 -13.82 2.06
C LEU A 12 -8.37 -13.33 3.45
N SER A 13 -7.63 -13.77 4.46
CA SER A 13 -7.69 -13.18 5.81
C SER A 13 -7.27 -11.70 5.77
N PRO A 14 -7.65 -10.87 6.77
CA PRO A 14 -7.19 -9.48 6.84
C PRO A 14 -5.67 -9.33 6.68
N GLN A 15 -4.89 -10.22 7.30
CA GLN A 15 -3.43 -10.24 7.16
C GLN A 15 -2.99 -10.58 5.72
N GLY A 16 -3.60 -11.59 5.09
CA GLY A 16 -3.31 -11.93 3.70
C GLY A 16 -3.63 -10.80 2.72
N LYS A 17 -4.72 -10.05 2.94
CA LYS A 17 -5.04 -8.86 2.13
C LYS A 17 -3.99 -7.76 2.29
N ALA A 18 -3.52 -7.53 3.52
CA ALA A 18 -2.50 -6.51 3.78
C ALA A 18 -1.15 -6.89 3.17
N ILE A 19 -0.75 -8.16 3.24
CA ILE A 19 0.44 -8.68 2.56
C ILE A 19 0.30 -8.47 1.04
N ALA A 20 -0.81 -8.91 0.46
CA ALA A 20 -1.02 -8.78 -0.98
C ALA A 20 -1.00 -7.30 -1.42
N ALA A 21 -1.74 -6.44 -0.72
CA ALA A 21 -1.75 -5.01 -0.99
C ALA A 21 -0.35 -4.40 -0.90
N ALA A 22 0.41 -4.73 0.14
CA ALA A 22 1.77 -4.23 0.30
C ALA A 22 2.69 -4.68 -0.85
N HIS A 23 2.54 -5.93 -1.31
CA HIS A 23 3.28 -6.37 -2.49
C HIS A 23 2.91 -5.61 -3.76
N ALA A 24 1.61 -5.42 -4.03
CA ALA A 24 1.16 -4.66 -5.19
C ALA A 24 1.71 -3.21 -5.17
N LEU A 25 1.67 -2.55 -4.02
CA LEU A 25 2.18 -1.19 -3.88
C LEU A 25 3.66 -1.12 -4.16
N LEU A 26 4.45 -1.94 -3.48
CA LEU A 26 5.91 -1.92 -3.64
C LEU A 26 6.35 -2.38 -5.04
N ASP A 27 5.69 -3.38 -5.65
CA ASP A 27 5.98 -3.81 -7.03
C ASP A 27 5.65 -2.70 -8.04
N THR A 28 4.62 -1.89 -7.76
CA THR A 28 4.28 -0.72 -8.57
C THR A 28 5.36 0.36 -8.46
N MET A 29 5.85 0.62 -7.25
CA MET A 29 6.90 1.61 -7.01
C MET A 29 8.24 1.23 -7.63
N GLU A 30 8.58 -0.05 -7.59
CA GLU A 30 9.78 -0.60 -8.23
C GLU A 30 9.63 -0.69 -9.76
N GLY A 31 8.50 -0.30 -10.34
CA GLY A 31 8.22 -0.36 -11.77
C GLY A 31 8.04 -1.78 -12.31
N ARG A 32 7.90 -2.79 -11.44
CA ARG A 32 7.61 -4.18 -11.83
C ARG A 32 6.16 -4.37 -12.26
N LEU A 33 5.26 -3.55 -11.73
CA LEU A 33 3.86 -3.50 -12.13
C LEU A 33 3.49 -2.08 -12.56
N ASP A 34 2.80 -1.96 -13.69
CA ASP A 34 2.02 -0.75 -13.96
C ASP A 34 0.71 -0.77 -13.15
N GLU A 35 0.03 0.38 -13.05
CA GLU A 35 -1.20 0.51 -12.26
C GLU A 35 -2.32 -0.46 -12.69
N LYS A 36 -2.43 -0.73 -14.01
CA LYS A 36 -3.44 -1.65 -14.55
C LYS A 36 -3.10 -3.09 -14.19
N ALA A 37 -1.82 -3.47 -14.25
CA ALA A 37 -1.30 -4.77 -13.87
C ALA A 37 -1.47 -5.00 -12.38
N ALA A 38 -1.15 -4.02 -11.53
CA ALA A 38 -1.39 -4.06 -10.10
C ALA A 38 -2.89 -4.26 -9.79
N GLY A 39 -3.77 -3.52 -10.46
CA GLY A 39 -5.22 -3.69 -10.32
C GLY A 39 -5.71 -5.08 -10.74
N ARG A 40 -5.18 -5.66 -11.83
CA ARG A 40 -5.52 -7.05 -12.23
C ARG A 40 -5.06 -8.05 -11.18
N TRP A 41 -3.81 -7.95 -10.76
CA TRP A 41 -3.21 -8.83 -9.77
C TRP A 41 -3.96 -8.79 -8.43
N LEU A 42 -4.33 -7.59 -7.95
CA LEU A 42 -5.13 -7.43 -6.73
C LEU A 42 -6.51 -8.12 -6.84
N ARG A 43 -7.14 -8.07 -8.03
CA ARG A 43 -8.42 -8.75 -8.26
C ARG A 43 -8.30 -10.26 -8.24
N GLU A 44 -7.20 -10.78 -8.77
CA GLU A 44 -6.91 -12.21 -8.81
C GLU A 44 -6.56 -12.73 -7.41
N GLU A 45 -5.65 -12.07 -6.71
CA GLU A 45 -5.12 -12.49 -5.41
C GLU A 45 -6.10 -12.23 -4.26
N VAL A 46 -6.62 -11.00 -4.15
CA VAL A 46 -7.48 -10.61 -3.02
C VAL A 46 -8.93 -11.08 -3.24
N GLY A 47 -9.33 -11.29 -4.50
CA GLY A 47 -10.70 -11.63 -4.92
C GLY A 47 -11.68 -10.46 -4.84
N LEU A 48 -11.17 -9.25 -4.59
CA LEU A 48 -11.95 -8.01 -4.52
C LEU A 48 -11.69 -7.15 -5.76
N GLN A 49 -12.65 -6.36 -6.21
CA GLN A 49 -12.50 -5.39 -7.31
C GLN A 49 -11.63 -4.19 -6.90
N TRP A 50 -10.43 -4.43 -6.40
CA TRP A 50 -9.51 -3.41 -5.95
C TRP A 50 -8.80 -2.75 -7.12
N SER A 51 -8.75 -1.42 -7.08
CA SER A 51 -7.83 -0.60 -7.87
C SER A 51 -6.56 -0.32 -7.06
N MET A 52 -5.56 0.28 -7.71
CA MET A 52 -4.35 0.72 -7.01
C MET A 52 -4.66 1.77 -5.93
N LEU A 53 -5.60 2.68 -6.20
CA LEU A 53 -6.08 3.65 -5.21
C LEU A 53 -6.70 2.96 -3.98
N THR A 54 -7.55 1.95 -4.18
CA THR A 54 -8.14 1.21 -3.06
C THR A 54 -7.09 0.45 -2.25
N CYS A 55 -6.04 -0.06 -2.91
CA CYS A 55 -4.90 -0.67 -2.24
C CYS A 55 -4.18 0.31 -1.31
N VAL A 56 -3.87 1.52 -1.81
CA VAL A 56 -3.24 2.60 -1.03
C VAL A 56 -4.14 3.03 0.14
N GLN A 57 -5.42 3.27 -0.10
CA GLN A 57 -6.38 3.64 0.95
C GLN A 57 -6.50 2.54 2.01
N TYR A 58 -6.54 1.27 1.61
CA TYR A 58 -6.60 0.16 2.56
C TYR A 58 -5.33 0.10 3.42
N LEU A 59 -4.14 0.19 2.80
CA LEU A 59 -2.85 0.15 3.49
C LEU A 59 -2.62 1.34 4.42
N SER A 60 -3.22 2.51 4.15
CA SER A 60 -3.18 3.67 5.05
C SER A 60 -3.96 3.46 6.36
N GLY A 61 -4.82 2.44 6.42
CA GLY A 61 -5.66 2.16 7.58
C GLY A 61 -4.88 1.54 8.75
N LYS A 62 -5.29 1.89 9.98
CA LYS A 62 -4.70 1.33 11.22
C LYS A 62 -4.79 -0.20 11.28
N GLU A 63 -5.86 -0.79 10.74
CA GLU A 63 -6.03 -2.25 10.70
C GLU A 63 -4.95 -2.92 9.86
N ALA A 64 -4.63 -2.39 8.67
CA ALA A 64 -3.61 -2.94 7.78
C ALA A 64 -2.24 -2.90 8.45
N LEU A 65 -1.87 -1.77 9.07
CA LEU A 65 -0.62 -1.67 9.82
C LEU A 65 -0.59 -2.65 11.00
N GLY A 66 -1.70 -2.80 11.73
CA GLY A 66 -1.79 -3.71 12.87
C GLY A 66 -1.52 -5.17 12.50
N VAL A 67 -2.15 -5.65 11.42
CA VAL A 67 -1.95 -7.05 10.97
C VAL A 67 -0.56 -7.30 10.39
N LEU A 68 0.07 -6.29 9.78
CA LEU A 68 1.46 -6.37 9.31
C LEU A 68 2.47 -6.31 10.47
N LYS A 69 2.16 -5.56 11.54
CA LYS A 69 2.94 -5.56 12.79
C LYS A 69 2.91 -6.90 13.50
N ALA A 70 1.79 -7.61 13.40
CA ALA A 70 1.60 -8.94 14.00
C ALA A 70 2.33 -10.08 13.25
N LEU A 71 2.96 -9.81 12.10
CA LEU A 71 3.77 -10.84 11.42
C LEU A 71 4.96 -11.28 12.28
N PRO A 72 5.42 -12.54 12.16
CA PRO A 72 6.67 -12.99 12.77
C PRO A 72 7.86 -12.11 12.36
N ASN A 73 8.86 -11.97 13.23
CA ASN A 73 10.02 -11.11 12.94
C ASN A 73 10.93 -11.67 11.84
N ASP A 74 10.94 -13.00 11.68
CA ASP A 74 11.61 -13.76 10.63
C ASP A 74 10.75 -13.93 9.36
N TRP A 75 9.58 -13.27 9.31
CA TRP A 75 8.70 -13.36 8.15
C TRP A 75 9.39 -12.84 6.88
N TRP A 76 9.36 -13.66 5.84
CA TRP A 76 9.92 -13.37 4.52
C TRP A 76 9.07 -14.01 3.42
N GLU A 77 8.71 -13.23 2.41
CA GLU A 77 7.98 -13.72 1.24
C GLU A 77 8.28 -12.85 0.03
N ARG A 78 8.40 -13.46 -1.16
CA ARG A 78 8.64 -12.76 -2.44
C ARG A 78 9.81 -11.75 -2.38
N GLY A 79 10.88 -12.10 -1.67
CA GLY A 79 12.06 -11.25 -1.51
C GLY A 79 11.88 -10.08 -0.55
N ARG A 80 10.80 -10.04 0.24
CA ARG A 80 10.50 -8.96 1.19
C ARG A 80 10.36 -9.48 2.60
N THR A 81 10.91 -8.73 3.54
CA THR A 81 10.73 -8.95 4.98
C THR A 81 9.50 -8.21 5.50
N LYS A 82 9.13 -8.50 6.74
CA LYS A 82 8.09 -7.77 7.49
C LYS A 82 8.26 -6.24 7.45
N GLN A 83 9.51 -5.74 7.50
CA GLN A 83 9.80 -4.31 7.51
C GLN A 83 9.39 -3.62 6.21
N TYR A 84 9.58 -4.28 5.06
CA TYR A 84 9.12 -3.76 3.78
C TYR A 84 7.59 -3.60 3.76
N LEU A 85 6.84 -4.57 4.28
CA LEU A 85 5.38 -4.49 4.29
C LEU A 85 4.88 -3.37 5.21
N GLN A 86 5.51 -3.20 6.37
CA GLN A 86 5.22 -2.08 7.26
C GLN A 86 5.56 -0.74 6.60
N GLY A 87 6.69 -0.67 5.91
CA GLY A 87 7.10 0.47 5.09
C GLY A 87 6.05 0.83 4.04
N ALA A 88 5.49 -0.16 3.35
CA ALA A 88 4.40 0.04 2.39
C ALA A 88 3.15 0.66 3.04
N SER A 89 2.78 0.22 4.25
CA SER A 89 1.63 0.78 4.98
C SER A 89 1.89 2.21 5.46
N ILE A 90 3.09 2.50 5.96
CA ILE A 90 3.51 3.86 6.36
C ILE A 90 3.54 4.78 5.15
N LEU A 91 4.10 4.32 4.03
CA LEU A 91 4.13 5.08 2.80
C LEU A 91 2.71 5.35 2.29
N ALA A 92 1.83 4.35 2.30
CA ALA A 92 0.44 4.54 1.91
C ALA A 92 -0.26 5.55 2.82
N ALA A 93 -0.03 5.50 4.13
CA ALA A 93 -0.53 6.49 5.07
C ALA A 93 0.00 7.89 4.77
N HIS A 94 1.28 8.04 4.45
CA HIS A 94 1.86 9.32 4.04
C HIS A 94 1.29 9.80 2.71
N ALA A 95 1.13 8.92 1.73
CA ALA A 95 0.51 9.23 0.45
C ALA A 95 -0.90 9.80 0.66
N VAL A 96 -1.68 9.17 1.56
CA VAL A 96 -3.04 9.61 1.90
C VAL A 96 -3.06 10.86 2.78
N ALA A 97 -2.11 11.04 3.68
CA ALA A 97 -2.04 12.22 4.55
C ALA A 97 -1.51 13.47 3.83
N ASN A 98 -0.62 13.28 2.85
CA ASN A 98 -0.06 14.36 2.02
C ASN A 98 -0.78 14.49 0.67
N MET A 99 -1.86 13.73 0.46
CA MET A 99 -2.91 14.07 -0.51
C MET A 99 -3.50 15.43 -0.10
N ARG A 100 -2.91 16.49 -0.67
CA ARG A 100 -3.19 17.92 -0.62
C ARG A 100 -4.42 18.42 0.16
N GLN A 101 -4.21 19.51 0.90
CA GLN A 101 -5.24 20.34 1.56
C GLN A 101 -6.35 20.90 0.62
N ASP A 102 -6.24 20.71 -0.69
CA ASP A 102 -7.16 21.22 -1.73
C ASP A 102 -8.22 20.19 -2.19
N GLY A 103 -8.22 18.98 -1.63
CA GLY A 103 -9.27 17.98 -1.83
C GLY A 103 -9.29 17.28 -3.21
N ARG A 104 -8.26 17.44 -4.04
CA ARG A 104 -8.16 16.75 -5.33
C ARG A 104 -7.48 15.39 -5.18
N MET A 105 -8.04 14.35 -5.80
CA MET A 105 -7.42 13.01 -5.88
C MET A 105 -6.16 13.07 -6.76
N LEU A 106 -5.03 12.53 -6.30
CA LEU A 106 -3.83 12.45 -7.12
C LEU A 106 -3.98 11.38 -8.20
N CYS A 107 -3.61 11.78 -9.42
CA CYS A 107 -3.31 10.88 -10.51
C CYS A 107 -2.08 10.05 -10.14
N ALA A 108 -2.07 8.76 -10.48
CA ALA A 108 -0.95 7.85 -10.17
C ALA A 108 0.41 8.33 -10.69
N SER A 109 0.43 9.23 -11.68
CA SER A 109 1.64 9.86 -12.23
C SER A 109 2.40 10.72 -11.22
N ASP A 110 1.70 11.45 -10.35
CA ASP A 110 2.32 12.43 -9.46
C ASP A 110 2.97 11.73 -8.26
N PHE A 111 2.30 10.71 -7.73
CA PHE A 111 2.85 9.83 -6.70
C PHE A 111 4.08 9.06 -7.21
N ALA A 112 4.04 8.58 -8.45
CA ALA A 112 5.19 7.95 -9.09
C ALA A 112 6.37 8.93 -9.26
N HIS A 113 6.11 10.23 -9.44
CA HIS A 113 7.16 11.25 -9.53
C HIS A 113 7.87 11.49 -8.19
N GLU A 114 7.14 11.55 -7.07
CA GLU A 114 7.73 11.74 -5.73
C GLU A 114 8.63 10.57 -5.29
N LEU A 115 8.29 9.36 -5.75
CA LEU A 115 9.02 8.14 -5.42
C LEU A 115 10.13 7.81 -6.43
N LYS A 116 10.20 8.56 -7.53
CA LYS A 116 11.15 8.29 -8.61
C LYS A 116 12.58 8.46 -8.11
N GLY A 117 13.34 7.37 -8.15
CA GLY A 117 14.78 7.36 -7.81
C GLY A 117 15.08 7.24 -6.32
N LYS A 118 14.07 7.00 -5.47
CA LYS A 118 14.27 6.74 -4.03
C LYS A 118 13.90 5.31 -3.70
N THR A 119 14.77 4.64 -2.93
CA THR A 119 14.39 3.36 -2.31
C THR A 119 13.43 3.61 -1.15
N VAL A 120 12.62 2.61 -0.83
CA VAL A 120 11.65 2.68 0.28
C VAL A 120 12.38 2.93 1.60
N GLU A 121 13.57 2.35 1.76
CA GLU A 121 14.43 2.49 2.92
C GLU A 121 14.95 3.93 3.07
N GLN A 122 15.43 4.53 1.97
CA GLN A 122 15.89 5.91 1.96
C GLN A 122 14.75 6.88 2.28
N TRP A 123 13.57 6.64 1.71
CA TRP A 123 12.41 7.47 1.97
C TRP A 123 11.94 7.36 3.43
N LEU A 124 11.93 6.14 4.00
CA LEU A 124 11.61 5.92 5.41
C LEU A 124 12.65 6.56 6.35
N ALA A 125 13.94 6.52 6.00
CA ALA A 125 15.00 7.16 6.77
C ALA A 125 14.84 8.69 6.78
N GLU A 126 14.69 9.32 5.61
CA GLU A 126 14.48 10.77 5.48
C GLU A 126 13.29 11.27 6.31
N LYS A 127 12.21 10.48 6.37
CA LYS A 127 11.01 10.85 7.14
C LYS A 127 11.11 10.54 8.63
N SER A 128 11.87 9.52 9.02
CA SER A 128 12.15 9.24 10.42
C SER A 128 12.96 10.38 11.07
N ASP A 129 13.86 11.00 10.31
CA ASP A 129 14.64 12.16 10.75
C ASP A 129 13.80 13.44 10.76
N ALA A 130 12.94 13.66 9.75
CA ALA A 130 12.04 14.83 9.72
C ALA A 130 11.04 14.87 10.90
N VAL A 131 10.56 13.72 11.37
CA VAL A 131 9.70 13.62 12.56
C VAL A 131 10.48 13.91 13.86
N ARG A 132 11.81 13.81 13.83
CA ARG A 132 12.67 13.97 14.99
C ARG A 132 13.14 15.43 15.20
N GLU A 133 13.10 16.25 14.15
CA GLU A 133 13.41 17.69 14.21
C GLU A 133 12.20 18.57 14.63
N GLU A 134 10.98 18.02 14.65
CA GLU A 134 9.78 18.74 15.08
C GLU A 134 9.40 18.53 16.57
N VAL A 135 10.35 18.04 17.41
CA VAL A 135 10.15 17.85 18.86
C VAL A 135 11.06 18.76 19.69
#